data_AF-A0A7L5BE26-F1
#
_entry.id   AF-A0A7L5BE26-F1
#
_cell.length_a   1.000
_cell.length_b   1.000
_cell.length_c   1.000
_cell.angle_alpha   90.00
_cell.angle_beta   90.00
_cell.angle_gamma   90.00
#
_symmetry.space_group_name_H-M   'P 1'
#
loop_
_entity.id
_entity.type
_entity.pdbx_description
1 polymer ?
#
loop_
_entity_poly.entity_id
_entity_poly.type
_entity_poly.pdbx_seq_one_letter_code
_entity_poly.pdbx_strand_id
1 'polypeptide(L)'
;MATNQYLPFGTAGGANVLSPTDYNSLAARLTGFTAGTAASVQLNTVWRQSSVVSAMIGEFILDYGGFDALDDGSVDNLETGFARTLQKQPWLYATIGGTATALTMALTPAPASWNDLIGVPLRGIISATNTGACTLNVSGLGAKSIKLDNGTDPIAGDLKAGALAVFVYDGTNVQLNFASAMLMERLNKGSTIVSYGTAGSFSWTPPANVRSVFVRVWGGGAGVVAIRIPVQVVVVVVVVTLKVMWR
;
A
#
# COMPACT_ATOMS: atom_id res chain seq x y z
N MET A 1 13.76 -0.85 -25.41
CA MET A 1 12.40 -0.84 -24.83
C MET A 1 11.77 -2.18 -25.14
N ALA A 2 10.87 -2.65 -24.28
CA ALA A 2 10.07 -3.82 -24.60
C ALA A 2 9.25 -3.61 -25.89
N THR A 3 8.93 -4.69 -26.59
CA THR A 3 8.28 -4.67 -27.91
C THR A 3 7.02 -5.51 -27.91
N ASN A 4 5.94 -4.98 -28.48
CA ASN A 4 4.72 -5.70 -28.77
C ASN A 4 4.67 -5.99 -30.27
N GLN A 5 4.54 -7.27 -30.63
CA GLN A 5 4.42 -7.72 -32.02
C GLN A 5 2.98 -8.11 -32.40
N TYR A 6 2.05 -8.13 -31.44
CA TYR A 6 0.63 -8.34 -31.71
C TYR A 6 0.01 -7.02 -32.18
N LEU A 7 -0.24 -6.94 -33.48
CA LEU A 7 -0.73 -5.72 -34.13
C LEU A 7 -2.24 -5.83 -34.42
N PRO A 8 -3.03 -4.77 -34.15
CA PRO A 8 -4.43 -4.76 -34.47
C PRO A 8 -4.66 -4.65 -35.98
N PHE A 9 -5.63 -5.41 -36.51
CA PHE A 9 -5.99 -5.41 -37.92
C PHE A 9 -7.25 -4.57 -38.18
N GLY A 10 -7.25 -3.78 -39.26
CA GLY A 10 -8.47 -3.10 -39.74
C GLY A 10 -9.00 -1.98 -38.82
N THR A 11 -8.12 -1.26 -38.11
CA THR A 11 -8.50 -0.15 -37.20
C THR A 11 -8.45 1.24 -37.84
N ALA A 12 -7.91 1.36 -39.06
CA ALA A 12 -7.83 2.63 -39.77
C ALA A 12 -9.23 3.19 -40.13
N GLY A 13 -9.32 4.52 -40.26
CA GLY A 13 -10.53 5.18 -40.75
C GLY A 13 -10.95 4.63 -42.11
N GLY A 14 -12.24 4.27 -42.25
CA GLY A 14 -12.75 3.64 -43.48
C GLY A 14 -12.44 2.16 -43.64
N ALA A 15 -11.96 1.46 -42.60
CA ALA A 15 -11.77 0.02 -42.64
C ALA A 15 -13.06 -0.70 -43.08
N ASN A 16 -12.90 -1.68 -43.99
CA ASN A 16 -14.01 -2.49 -44.50
C ASN A 16 -14.50 -3.47 -43.44
N VAL A 17 -15.35 -2.99 -42.54
CA VAL A 17 -15.90 -3.68 -41.38
C VAL A 17 -17.37 -3.34 -41.20
N LEU A 18 -18.11 -4.22 -40.54
CA LEU A 18 -19.50 -3.98 -40.17
C LEU A 18 -19.59 -2.96 -39.03
N SER A 19 -20.73 -2.26 -38.97
CA SER A 19 -21.11 -1.48 -37.80
C SER A 19 -21.39 -2.41 -36.60
N PRO A 20 -21.31 -1.91 -35.35
CA PRO A 20 -21.66 -2.72 -34.18
C PRO A 20 -23.07 -3.32 -34.26
N THR A 21 -24.04 -2.57 -34.79
CA THR A 21 -25.43 -3.03 -34.95
C THR A 21 -25.52 -4.15 -35.98
N ASP A 22 -24.93 -3.98 -37.17
CA ASP A 22 -24.98 -5.00 -38.23
C ASP A 22 -24.25 -6.27 -37.83
N TYR A 23 -23.11 -6.14 -37.13
CA TYR A 23 -22.38 -7.29 -36.62
C TYR A 23 -23.16 -8.02 -35.52
N ASN A 24 -23.84 -7.29 -34.63
CA ASN A 24 -24.66 -7.92 -33.59
C ASN A 24 -25.82 -8.74 -34.19
N SER A 25 -26.42 -8.24 -35.27
CA SER A 25 -27.51 -8.88 -36.02
C SER A 25 -27.06 -9.96 -37.01
N LEU A 26 -25.76 -10.11 -37.27
CA LEU A 26 -25.24 -11.11 -38.19
C LEU A 26 -25.47 -12.53 -37.65
N ALA A 27 -26.32 -13.33 -38.31
CA ALA A 27 -26.61 -14.70 -37.90
C ALA A 27 -25.34 -15.57 -37.80
N ALA A 28 -24.40 -15.42 -38.74
CA ALA A 28 -23.14 -16.14 -38.75
C ALA A 28 -22.23 -15.82 -37.55
N ARG A 29 -22.47 -14.74 -36.79
CA ARG A 29 -21.75 -14.48 -35.53
C ARG A 29 -22.03 -15.57 -34.48
N LEU A 30 -23.21 -16.18 -34.51
CA LEU A 30 -23.63 -17.18 -33.53
C LEU A 30 -23.17 -18.59 -33.92
N THR A 31 -23.35 -18.97 -35.19
CA THR A 31 -23.10 -20.33 -35.68
C THR A 31 -21.82 -20.49 -36.48
N GLY A 32 -21.10 -19.40 -36.75
CA GLY A 32 -20.06 -19.35 -37.77
C GLY A 32 -20.62 -19.42 -39.19
N PHE A 33 -19.71 -19.31 -40.17
CA PHE A 33 -20.02 -19.54 -41.59
C PHE A 33 -20.07 -21.04 -41.86
N THR A 34 -21.25 -21.57 -42.16
CA THR A 34 -21.47 -23.01 -42.37
C THR A 34 -21.51 -23.41 -43.85
N ALA A 35 -21.94 -22.49 -44.73
CA ALA A 35 -21.97 -22.67 -46.18
C ALA A 35 -21.95 -21.30 -46.90
N GLY A 36 -21.60 -21.31 -48.19
CA GLY A 36 -21.57 -20.10 -49.03
C GLY A 36 -20.29 -19.26 -48.90
N THR A 37 -20.31 -18.06 -49.48
CA THR A 37 -19.17 -17.13 -49.49
C THR A 37 -19.20 -16.23 -48.26
N ALA A 38 -18.14 -16.26 -47.46
CA ALA A 38 -17.95 -15.31 -46.36
C ALA A 38 -17.57 -13.94 -46.91
N ALA A 39 -18.35 -12.91 -46.60
CA ALA A 39 -18.07 -11.55 -47.08
C ALA A 39 -16.85 -10.97 -46.35
N SER A 40 -15.95 -10.32 -47.09
CA SER A 40 -14.72 -9.73 -46.52
C SER A 40 -15.01 -8.74 -45.39
N VAL A 41 -16.10 -7.97 -45.49
CA VAL A 41 -16.54 -7.04 -44.44
C VAL A 41 -16.86 -7.76 -43.12
N GLN A 42 -17.42 -8.97 -43.19
CA GLN A 42 -17.75 -9.78 -42.01
C GLN A 42 -16.48 -10.39 -41.42
N LEU A 43 -15.62 -10.98 -42.25
CA LEU A 43 -14.34 -11.57 -41.80
C LEU A 43 -13.42 -10.52 -41.18
N ASN A 44 -13.26 -9.37 -41.83
CA ASN A 44 -12.48 -8.25 -41.30
C ASN A 44 -12.99 -7.79 -39.94
N THR A 45 -14.31 -7.84 -39.71
CA THR A 45 -14.89 -7.49 -38.41
C THR A 45 -14.47 -8.48 -37.34
N VAL A 46 -14.49 -9.78 -37.63
CA VAL A 46 -14.02 -10.84 -36.71
C VAL A 46 -12.52 -10.70 -36.45
N TRP A 47 -11.71 -10.57 -37.51
CA TRP A 47 -10.25 -10.41 -37.39
C TRP A 47 -9.86 -9.18 -36.60
N ARG A 48 -10.56 -8.05 -36.80
CA ARG A 48 -10.35 -6.84 -36.00
C ARG A 48 -10.64 -7.08 -34.52
N GLN A 49 -11.78 -7.68 -34.18
CA GLN A 49 -12.13 -7.95 -32.77
C GLN A 49 -11.05 -8.81 -32.10
N SER A 50 -10.61 -9.89 -32.76
CA SER A 50 -9.57 -10.78 -32.22
C SER A 50 -8.21 -10.10 -32.10
N SER A 51 -7.74 -9.46 -33.17
CA SER A 51 -6.42 -8.83 -33.20
C SER A 51 -6.31 -7.62 -32.27
N VAL A 52 -7.38 -6.84 -32.07
CA VAL A 52 -7.40 -5.74 -31.10
C VAL A 52 -7.26 -6.27 -29.67
N VAL A 53 -7.90 -7.39 -29.34
CA VAL A 53 -7.74 -8.02 -28.01
C VAL A 53 -6.32 -8.56 -27.83
N SER A 54 -5.76 -9.24 -28.84
CA SER A 54 -4.36 -9.70 -28.80
C SER A 54 -3.38 -8.55 -28.62
N ALA A 55 -3.55 -7.46 -29.39
CA ALA A 55 -2.72 -6.27 -29.28
C ALA A 55 -2.84 -5.63 -27.90
N MET A 56 -4.05 -5.55 -27.32
CA MET A 56 -4.26 -5.03 -25.96
C MET A 56 -3.48 -5.83 -24.91
N ILE A 57 -3.41 -7.17 -25.05
CA ILE A 57 -2.65 -8.01 -24.11
C ILE A 57 -1.15 -7.74 -24.27
N GLY A 58 -0.67 -7.66 -25.51
CA GLY A 58 0.73 -7.34 -25.79
C GLY A 58 1.15 -5.97 -25.26
N GLU A 59 0.35 -4.93 -25.51
CA GLU A 59 0.55 -3.59 -24.94
C GLU A 59 0.52 -3.61 -23.41
N PHE A 60 -0.38 -4.38 -22.80
CA PHE A 60 -0.44 -4.50 -21.34
C PHE A 60 0.87 -5.07 -20.74
N ILE A 61 1.41 -6.11 -21.35
CA ILE A 61 2.69 -6.72 -20.94
C ILE A 61 3.85 -5.72 -21.10
N LEU A 62 3.84 -4.97 -22.19
CA LEU A 62 4.83 -3.94 -22.48
C LEU A 62 4.78 -2.78 -21.49
N ASP A 63 3.62 -2.10 -21.39
CA ASP A 63 3.46 -0.85 -20.64
C ASP A 63 3.63 -1.04 -19.14
N TYR A 64 3.05 -2.11 -18.59
CA TYR A 64 2.95 -2.32 -17.15
C TYR A 64 4.00 -3.33 -16.64
N GLY A 65 4.32 -4.32 -17.47
CA GLY A 65 5.34 -5.33 -17.18
C GLY A 65 6.75 -4.85 -17.50
N GLY A 66 6.92 -4.15 -18.62
CA GLY A 66 8.22 -3.88 -19.21
C GLY A 66 8.85 -5.10 -19.87
N PHE A 67 8.03 -6.06 -20.32
CA PHE A 67 8.47 -7.29 -20.98
C PHE A 67 8.06 -7.30 -22.46
N ASP A 68 8.80 -8.01 -23.29
CA ASP A 68 8.42 -8.21 -24.70
C ASP A 68 7.19 -9.13 -24.81
N ALA A 69 6.30 -8.80 -25.74
CA ALA A 69 5.21 -9.63 -26.22
C ALA A 69 5.48 -9.97 -27.70
N LEU A 70 6.29 -11.02 -27.92
CA LEU A 70 6.73 -11.44 -29.24
C LEU A 70 5.75 -12.45 -29.86
N ASP A 71 5.50 -12.34 -31.16
CA ASP A 71 4.72 -13.31 -31.93
C ASP A 71 5.64 -14.42 -32.45
N ASP A 72 6.26 -15.16 -31.53
CA ASP A 72 7.23 -16.23 -31.78
C ASP A 72 6.59 -17.64 -31.84
N GLY A 73 5.26 -17.71 -31.73
CA GLY A 73 4.50 -18.95 -31.65
C GLY A 73 4.50 -19.62 -30.26
N SER A 74 5.14 -19.04 -29.25
CA SER A 74 5.18 -19.56 -27.88
C SER A 74 4.11 -18.93 -26.99
N VAL A 75 3.07 -19.70 -26.69
CA VAL A 75 2.02 -19.28 -25.74
C VAL A 75 2.61 -19.10 -24.34
N ASP A 76 3.56 -19.95 -23.95
CA ASP A 76 4.20 -19.92 -22.63
C ASP A 76 4.97 -18.63 -22.37
N ASN A 77 5.64 -18.09 -23.40
CA ASN A 77 6.38 -16.83 -23.30
C ASN A 77 5.44 -15.65 -23.03
N LEU A 78 4.34 -15.60 -23.79
CA LEU A 78 3.32 -14.57 -23.63
C LEU A 78 2.64 -14.67 -22.26
N GLU A 79 2.27 -15.88 -21.85
CA GLU A 79 1.65 -16.14 -20.54
C GLU A 79 2.58 -15.73 -19.40
N THR A 80 3.86 -16.07 -19.49
CA THR A 80 4.86 -15.68 -18.49
C THR A 80 4.99 -14.16 -18.39
N GLY A 81 5.03 -13.46 -19.53
CA GLY A 81 5.03 -11.99 -19.57
C GLY A 81 3.81 -11.39 -18.88
N PHE A 82 2.62 -11.94 -19.17
CA PHE A 82 1.37 -11.52 -18.56
C PHE A 82 1.33 -11.78 -17.05
N ALA A 83 1.69 -12.98 -16.60
CA ALA A 83 1.72 -13.35 -15.20
C ALA A 83 2.69 -12.48 -14.38
N ARG A 84 3.89 -12.21 -14.89
CA ARG A 84 4.85 -11.30 -14.24
C ARG A 84 4.30 -9.88 -14.12
N THR A 85 3.59 -9.41 -15.14
CA THR A 85 2.96 -8.09 -15.12
C THR A 85 1.89 -7.99 -14.03
N LEU A 86 1.07 -9.04 -13.87
CA LEU A 86 0.08 -9.11 -12.79
C LEU A 86 0.72 -9.16 -11.40
N GLN A 87 1.79 -9.96 -11.23
CA GLN A 87 2.50 -10.08 -9.95
C GLN A 87 3.13 -8.77 -9.48
N LYS A 88 3.58 -7.92 -10.41
CA LYS A 88 4.18 -6.61 -10.10
C LYS A 88 3.17 -5.62 -9.49
N GLN A 89 1.88 -5.79 -9.77
CA GLN A 89 0.79 -4.90 -9.32
C GLN A 89 1.12 -3.39 -9.46
N PRO A 90 1.60 -2.92 -10.63
CA PRO A 90 2.11 -1.54 -10.79
C PRO A 90 1.05 -0.46 -10.52
N TRP A 91 -0.22 -0.81 -10.66
CA TRP A 91 -1.40 0.03 -10.43
C TRP A 91 -1.69 0.32 -8.95
N LEU A 92 -1.10 -0.47 -8.05
CA LEU A 92 -1.33 -0.41 -6.61
C LEU A 92 -0.06 0.03 -5.85
N TYR A 93 1.02 0.31 -6.57
CA TYR A 93 2.28 0.76 -6.02
C TYR A 93 2.71 2.07 -6.68
N ALA A 94 3.00 3.09 -5.87
CA ALA A 94 3.61 4.31 -6.36
C ALA A 94 4.52 4.94 -5.30
N THR A 95 5.56 5.61 -5.77
CA THR A 95 6.41 6.44 -4.92
C THR A 95 5.60 7.59 -4.36
N ILE A 96 5.65 7.80 -3.05
CA ILE A 96 4.90 8.87 -2.40
C ILE A 96 5.71 10.16 -2.51
N GLY A 97 5.13 11.16 -3.16
CA GLY A 97 5.69 12.51 -3.27
C GLY A 97 5.03 13.47 -2.27
N GLY A 98 5.16 14.77 -2.57
CA GLY A 98 4.57 15.85 -1.78
C GLY A 98 5.46 16.31 -0.63
N THR A 99 4.85 16.76 0.46
CA THR A 99 5.53 17.20 1.68
C THR A 99 5.36 16.19 2.81
N ALA A 100 6.03 16.42 3.94
CA ALA A 100 5.94 15.60 5.15
C ALA A 100 4.49 15.41 5.67
N THR A 101 3.57 16.34 5.40
CA THR A 101 2.18 16.28 5.88
C THR A 101 1.14 16.30 4.75
N ALA A 102 1.52 16.64 3.52
CA ALA A 102 0.66 16.57 2.35
C ALA A 102 1.26 15.60 1.33
N LEU A 103 0.93 14.31 1.49
CA LEU A 103 1.43 13.22 0.67
C LEU A 103 0.66 13.16 -0.65
N THR A 104 1.37 12.86 -1.73
CA THR A 104 0.78 12.66 -3.05
C THR A 104 1.17 11.30 -3.63
N MET A 105 0.23 10.60 -4.24
CA MET A 105 0.45 9.33 -4.91
C MET A 105 -0.11 9.41 -6.33
N ALA A 106 0.72 9.15 -7.35
CA ALA A 106 0.27 9.12 -8.74
C ALA A 106 0.19 7.65 -9.19
N LEU A 107 -1.03 7.17 -9.42
CA LEU A 107 -1.29 5.85 -9.98
C LEU A 107 -1.53 5.97 -11.49
N THR A 108 -1.04 4.98 -12.24
CA THR A 108 -1.27 4.84 -13.67
C THR A 108 -1.95 3.48 -13.92
N PRO A 109 -3.18 3.46 -14.47
CA PRO A 109 -4.00 4.60 -14.85
C PRO A 109 -4.51 5.34 -13.61
N ALA A 110 -4.84 6.61 -13.79
CA ALA A 110 -5.45 7.38 -12.72
C ALA A 110 -6.85 6.81 -12.41
N PRO A 111 -7.15 6.48 -11.13
CA PRO A 111 -8.50 6.13 -10.73
C PRO A 111 -9.44 7.31 -11.03
N ALA A 112 -10.68 7.01 -11.44
CA ALA A 112 -11.66 8.03 -11.80
C ALA A 112 -12.21 8.75 -10.56
N SER A 113 -12.31 8.03 -9.44
CA SER A 113 -12.82 8.55 -8.19
C SER A 113 -12.25 7.84 -6.97
N TRP A 114 -12.39 8.44 -5.79
CA TRP A 114 -12.10 7.77 -4.52
C TRP A 114 -13.00 6.56 -4.25
N ASN A 115 -14.18 6.51 -4.87
CA ASN A 115 -15.11 5.39 -4.71
C ASN A 115 -14.54 4.07 -5.29
N ASP A 116 -13.71 4.18 -6.33
CA ASP A 116 -13.03 3.04 -6.96
C ASP A 116 -11.88 2.47 -6.08
N LEU A 117 -11.48 3.23 -5.05
CA LEU A 117 -10.36 2.90 -4.16
C LEU A 117 -10.81 2.39 -2.78
N ILE A 118 -12.12 2.27 -2.54
CA ILE A 118 -12.65 1.80 -1.26
C ILE A 118 -12.16 0.36 -1.02
N GLY A 119 -11.48 0.15 0.11
CA GLY A 119 -10.93 -1.15 0.50
C GLY A 119 -9.69 -1.60 -0.29
N VAL A 120 -9.21 -0.81 -1.26
CA VAL A 120 -8.04 -1.16 -2.07
C VAL A 120 -6.75 -0.84 -1.29
N PRO A 121 -5.82 -1.80 -1.13
CA PRO A 121 -4.55 -1.55 -0.47
C PRO A 121 -3.56 -0.86 -1.41
N LEU A 122 -3.41 0.45 -1.24
CA LEU A 122 -2.44 1.28 -1.95
C LEU A 122 -1.10 1.25 -1.22
N ARG A 123 -0.01 1.00 -1.94
CA ARG A 123 1.31 0.77 -1.35
C ARG A 123 2.29 1.81 -1.86
N GLY A 124 3.17 2.29 -1.01
CA GLY A 124 4.19 3.24 -1.44
C GLY A 124 5.29 3.45 -0.41
N ILE A 125 6.46 3.87 -0.90
CA ILE A 125 7.57 4.27 -0.05
C ILE A 125 7.41 5.74 0.30
N ILE A 126 7.44 6.04 1.59
CA ILE A 126 7.36 7.40 2.13
C ILE A 126 8.65 8.17 1.78
N SER A 127 8.53 9.35 1.19
CA SER A 127 9.68 10.18 0.80
C SER A 127 10.18 11.11 1.91
N ALA A 128 9.28 11.64 2.74
CA ALA A 128 9.61 12.55 3.83
C ALA A 128 8.97 12.11 5.14
N THR A 129 9.73 12.16 6.24
CA THR A 129 9.21 11.82 7.56
C THR A 129 8.15 12.82 7.98
N ASN A 130 6.97 12.35 8.40
CA ASN A 130 5.90 13.24 8.80
C ASN A 130 6.20 13.98 10.11
N THR A 131 5.67 15.20 10.23
CA THR A 131 5.81 16.06 11.42
C THR A 131 4.51 16.19 12.24
N GLY A 132 3.45 15.47 11.86
CA GLY A 132 2.14 15.52 12.50
C GLY A 132 1.06 14.89 11.63
N ALA A 133 -0.17 15.39 11.76
CA ALA A 133 -1.32 14.95 10.96
C ALA A 133 -1.04 15.08 9.46
N CYS A 134 -1.49 14.10 8.68
CA CYS A 134 -1.17 13.99 7.27
C CYS A 134 -2.41 13.82 6.41
N THR A 135 -2.29 14.16 5.14
CA THR A 135 -3.29 13.89 4.10
C THR A 135 -2.67 13.15 2.92
N LEU A 136 -3.44 12.33 2.21
CA LEU A 136 -3.06 11.69 0.96
C LEU A 136 -3.93 12.20 -0.18
N ASN A 137 -3.31 12.64 -1.28
CA ASN A 137 -3.98 12.92 -2.55
C ASN A 137 -3.54 11.89 -3.60
N VAL A 138 -4.49 11.09 -4.10
CA VAL A 138 -4.25 10.07 -5.13
C VAL A 138 -4.65 10.63 -6.49
N SER A 139 -3.71 10.70 -7.43
CA SER A 139 -3.90 11.11 -8.84
C SER A 139 -4.76 12.37 -9.05
N GLY A 140 -4.74 13.32 -8.11
CA GLY A 140 -5.50 14.57 -8.20
C GLY A 140 -6.96 14.47 -7.79
N LEU A 141 -7.41 13.37 -7.19
CA LEU A 141 -8.79 13.15 -6.73
C LEU A 141 -9.21 13.99 -5.51
N GLY A 142 -8.29 14.79 -4.97
CA GLY A 142 -8.48 15.60 -3.78
C GLY A 142 -7.91 14.92 -2.54
N ALA A 143 -7.39 15.73 -1.62
CA ALA A 143 -6.72 15.24 -0.42
C ALA A 143 -7.73 14.67 0.59
N LYS A 144 -7.38 13.50 1.15
CA LYS A 144 -8.11 12.86 2.25
C LYS A 144 -7.22 12.74 3.47
N SER A 145 -7.79 12.92 4.66
CA SER A 145 -7.06 12.77 5.91
C SER A 145 -6.60 11.34 6.09
N ILE A 146 -5.34 11.19 6.53
CA ILE A 146 -4.77 9.91 6.89
C ILE A 146 -5.05 9.65 8.37
N LYS A 147 -5.63 8.50 8.69
CA LYS A 147 -5.99 8.08 10.05
C LYS A 147 -5.32 6.76 10.39
N LEU A 148 -5.10 6.56 11.69
CA LEU A 148 -4.75 5.26 12.24
C LEU A 148 -6.01 4.38 12.35
N ASP A 149 -5.82 3.09 12.60
CA ASP A 149 -6.88 2.09 12.83
C ASP A 149 -7.87 2.46 13.96
N ASN A 150 -7.41 3.25 14.92
CA ASN A 150 -8.21 3.79 16.02
C ASN A 150 -8.92 5.13 15.71
N GLY A 151 -8.79 5.65 14.49
CA GLY A 151 -9.40 6.91 14.04
C GLY A 151 -8.64 8.19 14.41
N THR A 152 -7.51 8.12 15.11
CA THR A 152 -6.69 9.31 15.42
C THR A 152 -5.77 9.70 14.25
N ASP A 153 -5.27 10.92 14.25
CA ASP A 153 -4.25 11.36 13.30
C ASP A 153 -2.88 10.73 13.59
N PRO A 154 -2.03 10.50 12.57
CA PRO A 154 -0.64 10.14 12.78
C PRO A 154 0.12 11.29 13.48
N ILE A 155 1.07 10.94 14.33
CA ILE A 155 1.96 11.88 15.02
C ILE A 155 3.32 11.96 14.31
N ALA A 156 4.15 12.95 14.65
CA ALA A 156 5.48 13.07 14.06
C ALA A 156 6.30 11.77 14.18
N GLY A 157 6.87 11.29 13.08
CA GLY A 157 7.69 10.09 13.02
C GLY A 157 6.96 8.81 12.59
N ASP A 158 5.63 8.78 12.66
CA ASP A 158 4.79 7.63 12.33
C ASP A 158 4.95 7.13 10.88
N LEU A 159 5.16 8.07 9.95
CA LEU A 159 5.46 7.82 8.54
C LEU A 159 6.90 8.23 8.28
N LYS A 160 7.84 7.31 8.50
CA LYS A 160 9.27 7.57 8.33
C LYS A 160 9.70 7.52 6.87
N ALA A 161 10.55 8.45 6.44
CA ALA A 161 11.17 8.40 5.12
C ALA A 161 11.86 7.05 4.87
N GLY A 162 11.63 6.46 3.70
CA GLY A 162 12.11 5.14 3.30
C GLY A 162 11.26 3.97 3.78
N ALA A 163 10.28 4.18 4.67
CA ALA A 163 9.38 3.11 5.09
C ALA A 163 8.33 2.80 4.02
N LEU A 164 8.01 1.52 3.86
CA LEU A 164 6.84 1.08 3.09
C LEU A 164 5.57 1.34 3.92
N ALA A 165 4.62 2.09 3.36
CA ALA A 165 3.31 2.31 3.93
C ALA A 165 2.24 1.65 3.07
N VAL A 166 1.19 1.13 3.72
CA VAL A 166 -0.01 0.62 3.07
C VAL A 166 -1.18 1.50 3.51
N PHE A 167 -1.89 2.05 2.55
CA PHE A 167 -3.04 2.92 2.72
C PHE A 167 -4.29 2.22 2.22
N VAL A 168 -5.38 2.31 2.98
CA VAL A 168 -6.68 1.76 2.60
C VAL A 168 -7.73 2.84 2.78
N TYR A 169 -8.46 3.18 1.71
CA TYR A 169 -9.55 4.15 1.83
C TYR A 169 -10.81 3.46 2.36
N ASP A 170 -11.42 4.01 3.42
CA ASP A 170 -12.60 3.42 4.09
C ASP A 170 -13.94 4.02 3.63
N GLY A 171 -13.92 4.90 2.62
CA GLY A 171 -15.08 5.67 2.17
C GLY A 171 -15.14 7.09 2.71
N THR A 172 -14.36 7.43 3.74
CA THR A 172 -14.26 8.80 4.29
C THR A 172 -12.81 9.25 4.43
N ASN A 173 -11.97 8.44 5.06
CA ASN A 173 -10.57 8.71 5.37
C ASN A 173 -9.67 7.62 4.79
N VAL A 174 -8.37 7.92 4.72
CA VAL A 174 -7.35 6.95 4.34
C VAL A 174 -6.77 6.35 5.60
N GLN A 175 -6.97 5.05 5.83
CA GLN A 175 -6.42 4.34 6.97
C GLN A 175 -5.00 3.84 6.67
N LEU A 176 -4.09 4.03 7.62
CA LEU A 176 -2.77 3.41 7.61
C LEU A 176 -2.86 1.97 8.10
N ASN A 177 -2.63 1.02 7.19
CA ASN A 177 -2.66 -0.41 7.47
C ASN A 177 -1.26 -0.88 7.92
N PHE A 178 -1.11 -1.12 9.23
CA PHE A 178 0.06 -1.68 9.95
C PHE A 178 1.46 -1.22 9.46
N ALA A 179 1.94 -0.07 9.93
CA ALA A 179 3.38 0.21 9.90
C ALA A 179 4.07 -0.41 11.12
N SER A 180 4.94 -1.39 10.90
CA SER A 180 5.76 -2.03 11.95
C SER A 180 6.60 -1.02 12.77
N ALA A 181 6.91 0.16 12.19
CA ALA A 181 7.55 1.27 12.89
C ALA A 181 6.69 1.88 14.02
N MET A 182 5.36 1.95 13.83
CA MET A 182 4.44 2.47 14.85
C MET A 182 4.29 1.52 16.05
N LEU A 183 4.35 0.20 15.79
CA LEU A 183 4.40 -0.81 16.85
C LEU A 183 5.70 -0.70 17.63
N MET A 184 6.85 -0.59 16.96
CA MET A 184 8.16 -0.50 17.64
C MET A 184 8.31 0.78 18.47
N GLU A 185 7.78 1.91 18.01
CA GLU A 185 7.79 3.15 18.79
C GLU A 185 6.78 3.10 19.95
N ARG A 186 5.62 2.44 19.82
CA ARG A 186 4.68 2.25 20.94
C ARG A 186 5.10 1.15 21.93
N LEU A 187 5.88 0.16 21.49
CA LEU A 187 6.41 -0.92 22.33
C LEU A 187 7.71 -0.49 23.05
N ASN A 188 8.55 0.36 22.42
CA ASN A 188 9.85 0.79 22.97
C ASN A 188 9.89 2.21 23.56
N LYS A 189 8.84 3.03 23.46
CA LYS A 189 8.74 4.32 24.17
C LYS A 189 8.56 4.18 25.69
N GLY A 190 8.91 3.02 26.24
CA GLY A 190 8.70 2.63 27.64
C GLY A 190 9.96 2.24 28.40
N SER A 191 11.18 2.32 27.85
CA SER A 191 12.39 2.23 28.67
C SER A 191 13.13 3.56 28.75
N THR A 192 12.44 4.60 29.22
CA THR A 192 13.16 5.72 29.86
C THR A 192 13.77 5.18 31.15
N ILE A 193 15.00 4.66 31.07
CA ILE A 193 15.76 4.22 32.23
C ILE A 193 16.25 5.47 32.96
N VAL A 194 15.54 5.90 34.00
CA VAL A 194 16.03 6.93 34.91
C VAL A 194 16.75 6.22 36.06
N SER A 195 18.07 6.39 36.13
CA SER A 195 18.92 5.82 37.18
C SER A 195 19.34 6.90 38.16
N TYR A 196 19.06 6.71 39.44
CA TYR A 196 19.57 7.57 40.51
C TYR A 196 20.80 6.90 41.14
N GLY A 197 21.99 7.47 40.91
CA GLY A 197 23.26 6.89 41.37
C GLY A 197 23.62 7.18 42.84
N THR A 198 22.81 7.96 43.54
CA THR A 198 23.05 8.39 44.93
C THR A 198 21.88 7.99 45.80
N ALA A 199 22.13 7.55 47.04
CA ALA A 199 21.06 7.27 47.99
C ALA A 199 20.30 8.56 48.32
N GLY A 200 18.96 8.54 48.24
CA GLY A 200 18.14 9.72 48.46
C GLY A 200 16.66 9.49 48.14
N SER A 201 15.86 10.53 48.38
CA SER A 201 14.46 10.57 47.95
C SER A 201 14.36 11.24 46.58
N PHE A 202 13.72 10.56 45.63
CA PHE A 202 13.56 11.06 44.27
C PHE A 202 12.10 11.06 43.85
N SER A 203 11.68 12.11 43.16
CA SER A 203 10.34 12.22 42.56
C SER A 203 10.43 12.00 41.06
N TRP A 204 9.59 11.12 40.52
CA TRP A 204 9.42 10.92 39.09
C TRP A 204 7.96 11.13 38.70
N THR A 205 7.71 12.01 37.73
CA THR A 205 6.36 12.27 37.20
C THR A 205 6.16 11.46 35.93
N PRO A 206 5.16 10.56 35.87
CA PRO A 206 4.89 9.78 34.67
C PRO A 206 4.52 10.70 33.50
N PRO A 207 5.17 10.57 32.33
CA PRO A 207 4.74 11.24 31.11
C PRO A 207 3.30 10.85 30.72
N ALA A 208 2.63 11.71 29.95
CA ALA A 208 1.28 11.45 29.46
C ALA A 208 1.20 10.10 28.72
N ASN A 209 0.14 9.33 28.97
CA ASN A 209 -0.16 8.02 28.36
C ASN A 209 0.70 6.83 28.80
N VAL A 210 1.49 6.94 29.88
CA VAL A 210 2.15 5.78 30.49
C VAL A 210 1.13 4.94 31.26
N ARG A 211 1.01 3.64 30.93
CA ARG A 211 0.02 2.71 31.52
C ARG A 211 0.63 1.64 32.44
N SER A 212 1.94 1.41 32.32
CA SER A 212 2.70 0.48 33.15
C SER A 212 4.10 1.03 33.37
N VAL A 213 4.68 0.72 34.54
CA VAL A 213 6.04 1.13 34.90
C VAL A 213 6.76 -0.07 35.49
N PHE A 214 8.02 -0.26 35.11
CA PHE A 214 8.92 -1.24 35.69
C PHE A 214 9.93 -0.52 36.60
N VAL A 215 9.92 -0.82 37.89
CA VAL A 215 10.81 -0.18 38.88
C VAL A 215 11.76 -1.22 39.46
N ARG A 216 13.08 -0.94 39.42
CA ARG A 216 14.10 -1.68 40.19
C ARG A 216 14.67 -0.75 41.24
N VAL A 217 14.71 -1.19 42.50
CA VAL A 217 15.34 -0.45 43.59
C VAL A 217 16.44 -1.29 44.21
N TRP A 218 17.59 -0.67 44.47
CA TRP A 218 18.73 -1.27 45.15
C TRP A 218 18.97 -0.54 46.48
N GLY A 219 18.88 -1.26 47.59
CA GLY A 219 19.22 -0.74 48.92
C GLY A 219 20.56 -1.30 49.39
N GLY A 220 21.42 -0.44 49.94
CA GLY A 220 22.59 -0.85 50.72
C GLY A 220 22.27 -0.74 52.21
N GLY A 221 22.31 -1.86 52.95
CA GLY A 221 22.11 -1.88 54.42
C GLY A 221 20.64 -1.89 54.89
N ALA A 222 20.45 -1.85 56.22
CA ALA A 222 19.16 -2.05 56.92
C ALA A 222 18.15 -0.88 56.83
N GLY A 223 18.24 -0.03 55.81
CA GLY A 223 17.33 1.09 55.60
C GLY A 223 15.99 0.67 54.98
N VAL A 224 14.92 1.40 55.30
CA VAL A 224 13.59 1.19 54.70
C VAL A 224 13.60 1.68 53.25
N VAL A 225 13.22 0.81 52.31
CA VAL A 225 12.94 1.19 50.92
C VAL A 225 11.43 1.34 50.76
N ALA A 226 10.96 2.55 50.45
CA ALA A 226 9.54 2.84 50.25
C ALA A 226 9.30 3.41 48.84
N ILE A 227 8.28 2.90 48.16
CA ILE A 227 7.81 3.40 46.86
C ILE A 227 6.37 3.86 47.05
N ARG A 228 6.09 5.13 46.73
CA ARG A 228 4.73 5.70 46.77
C ARG A 228 4.27 6.00 45.36
N ILE A 229 3.25 5.29 44.88
CA ILE A 229 2.72 5.43 43.52
C ILE A 229 1.28 5.96 43.60
N PRO A 230 0.91 7.02 42.86
CA PRO A 230 -0.47 7.49 42.77
C PRO A 230 -1.35 6.45 42.05
N VAL A 231 -2.64 6.39 42.42
CA VAL A 231 -3.62 5.30 42.15
C VAL A 231 -3.90 5.02 40.65
N GLN A 232 -3.26 5.73 39.72
CA GLN A 232 -3.58 5.68 38.28
C GLN A 232 -2.66 4.79 37.42
N VAL A 233 -1.72 4.04 38.01
CA VAL A 233 -0.76 3.20 37.26
C VAL A 233 -0.74 1.76 37.77
N VAL A 234 -0.79 0.78 36.85
CA VAL A 234 -0.69 -0.66 37.18
C VAL A 234 0.78 -1.07 37.28
N VAL A 235 1.17 -1.69 38.39
CA VAL A 235 2.54 -2.22 38.61
C VAL A 235 2.59 -3.67 38.14
N VAL A 236 3.52 -3.98 37.23
CA VAL A 236 3.62 -5.33 36.64
C VAL A 236 4.59 -6.23 37.41
N VAL A 237 5.70 -5.71 37.96
CA VAL A 237 6.63 -6.47 38.83
C VAL A 237 7.43 -5.51 39.72
N VAL A 238 7.62 -5.86 41.00
CA VAL A 238 8.62 -5.25 41.90
C VAL A 238 9.65 -6.31 42.26
N VAL A 239 10.92 -6.10 41.91
CA VAL A 239 12.03 -6.96 42.36
C VAL A 239 12.86 -6.18 43.36
N VAL A 240 12.84 -6.61 44.63
CA VAL A 240 13.71 -6.10 45.69
C VAL A 240 14.84 -7.10 45.88
N THR A 241 16.07 -6.72 45.51
CA THR A 241 17.24 -7.54 45.76
C THR A 241 18.08 -6.88 46.86
N LEU A 242 18.15 -7.52 48.02
CA LEU A 242 19.06 -7.12 49.10
C LEU A 242 20.44 -7.71 48.82
N LYS A 243 21.41 -6.86 48.47
CA LYS A 243 22.82 -7.29 48.45
C LYS A 243 23.38 -7.15 49.85
N VAL A 244 23.36 -8.25 50.61
CA VAL A 244 24.09 -8.33 51.88
C VAL A 244 25.58 -8.40 51.54
N MET A 245 26.27 -7.25 51.56
CA MET A 245 27.73 -7.25 51.60
C MET A 245 28.13 -7.56 53.04
N TRP A 246 28.52 -8.81 53.28
CA TRP A 246 29.31 -9.15 54.46
C TRP A 246 30.63 -8.39 54.34
N ARG A 247 30.95 -7.59 55.37
CA ARG A 247 32.30 -7.05 55.55
C ARG A 247 33.25 -8.17 55.98
#